data_AF-A0A397XUS9-F1
#
_entry.id   AF-A0A397XUS9-F1
#
_cell.length_a   1.000
_cell.length_b   1.000
_cell.length_c   1.000
_cell.angle_alpha   90.00
_cell.angle_beta   90.00
_cell.angle_gamma   90.00
#
_symmetry.space_group_name_H-M   'P 1'
#
loop_
_entity.id
_entity.type
_entity.pdbx_description
1 polymer ?
#
loop_
_entity_poly.entity_id
_entity_poly.type
_entity_poly.pdbx_seq_one_letter_code
_entity_poly.pdbx_strand_id
1 'polypeptide(L)'
;MLEMTEDELQEKLVRVLETQNALIVIDDIWRERDWDRIKHVFLPRKGWKVILTSRNEGVALHADPKCVTFKLDYLTCEDSWNLFKRIAFPMKDTTEYKVDEEMEEMGKKMIEHCGGLPLALKVLGGLLAAQYTLREWKRFSDRNISSVFHVLCLSFDELPIYLKHCFLYLAHFPEDYAINVEKLSYYWAVEGISRPRYYDGANIRDVADGYIEELVKRNMVISERDVMTSRFETCQLHDTMREVCLYKAKEENFLQVVQGTSTANSYSPCKSRRLAVHWPDKTFNVEEVANASLITLLFIMSEEWKATSLFLGRHKLIRVLDLSSVKFERGKLPSSIGNLIHLRYLSLYEAHVTHLPYSMRNLKQLLYLNLYVHTTGETYMPNFLKEMRELTYLYLPREIHKKVKIELGNLVNLETLKNFSTEHGSVSDLQGMTRLRALSIYIREGFVLDCVHLRQLKLEIYMPRLPDKKHFPSHLTTISLIACRLTEDPMLILEKLVHLKEVYLGARSFSGRRMVCSRGGFPQLHKLKLWRLDELEEWIVEEDSMPLLHILSIRATIHYFFRGSEY
;
A
#
# COMPACT_ATOMS: atom_id res chain seq x y z
N MET A 1 -20.54 13.90 -2.01
CA MET A 1 -20.28 15.34 -1.98
C MET A 1 -20.49 15.85 -3.39
N LEU A 2 -21.22 16.95 -3.58
CA LEU A 2 -21.28 17.60 -4.89
C LEU A 2 -19.86 18.07 -5.24
N GLU A 3 -19.39 17.73 -6.43
CA GLU A 3 -18.10 18.20 -6.96
C GLU A 3 -18.17 19.73 -7.07
N MET A 4 -17.23 20.41 -6.41
CA MET A 4 -17.06 21.85 -6.56
C MET A 4 -16.51 22.15 -7.94
N THR A 5 -16.92 23.27 -8.54
CA THR A 5 -16.33 23.72 -9.81
C THR A 5 -14.90 24.23 -9.60
N GLU A 6 -14.12 24.32 -10.69
CA GLU A 6 -12.76 24.87 -10.65
C GLU A 6 -12.73 26.29 -10.06
N ASP A 7 -13.69 27.14 -10.47
CA ASP A 7 -13.84 28.51 -9.95
C ASP A 7 -14.16 28.54 -8.45
N GLU A 8 -15.05 27.66 -7.98
CA GLU A 8 -15.39 27.56 -6.56
C GLU A 8 -14.20 27.08 -5.71
N LEU A 9 -13.37 26.17 -6.25
CA LEU A 9 -12.14 25.72 -5.61
C LEU A 9 -11.12 26.85 -5.51
N GLN A 10 -10.90 27.58 -6.61
CA GLN A 10 -10.00 28.73 -6.64
C GLN A 10 -10.45 29.81 -5.64
N GLU A 11 -11.73 30.15 -5.61
CA GLU A 11 -12.25 31.16 -4.67
C GLU A 11 -12.02 30.74 -3.21
N LYS A 12 -12.25 29.46 -2.87
CA LYS A 12 -11.95 28.96 -1.51
C LYS A 12 -10.47 29.03 -1.19
N LEU A 13 -9.60 28.64 -2.12
CA LEU A 13 -8.16 28.69 -1.91
C LEU A 13 -7.69 30.13 -1.69
N VAL A 14 -8.19 31.09 -2.48
CA VAL A 14 -7.92 32.52 -2.29
C VAL A 14 -8.28 32.95 -0.88
N ARG A 15 -9.50 32.64 -0.41
CA ARG A 15 -9.95 33.00 0.95
C ARG A 15 -9.06 32.39 2.04
N VAL A 16 -8.57 31.16 1.85
CA VAL A 16 -7.64 30.51 2.80
C VAL A 16 -6.29 31.23 2.81
N LEU A 17 -5.71 31.52 1.64
CA LEU A 17 -4.42 32.19 1.54
C LEU A 17 -4.45 33.66 1.97
N GLU A 18 -5.62 34.32 1.91
CA GLU A 18 -5.80 35.68 2.43
C GLU A 18 -5.83 35.75 3.96
N THR A 19 -6.21 34.66 4.62
CA THR A 19 -6.43 34.64 6.08
C THR A 19 -5.31 33.97 6.86
N GLN A 20 -4.38 33.27 6.20
CA GLN A 20 -3.34 32.48 6.84
C GLN A 20 -1.96 32.70 6.22
N ASN A 21 -0.92 32.53 7.04
CA ASN A 21 0.42 32.40 6.50
C ASN A 21 0.65 30.96 6.01
N ALA A 22 1.14 30.78 4.78
CA ALA A 22 1.28 29.47 4.16
C ALA A 22 2.68 29.26 3.52
N LEU A 23 3.23 28.07 3.65
CA LEU A 23 4.30 27.58 2.78
C LEU A 23 3.69 26.53 1.86
N ILE A 24 3.83 26.73 0.56
CA ILE A 24 3.22 25.88 -0.46
C ILE A 24 4.34 25.30 -1.29
N VAL A 25 4.43 23.98 -1.34
CA VAL A 25 5.41 23.28 -2.18
C VAL A 25 4.63 22.64 -3.31
N ILE A 26 4.93 23.05 -4.54
CA ILE A 26 4.36 22.44 -5.75
C ILE A 26 5.49 21.69 -6.42
N ASP A 27 5.43 20.37 -6.25
CA ASP A 27 6.46 19.46 -6.73
C ASP A 27 6.19 19.07 -8.18
N ASP A 28 7.25 19.00 -8.97
CA ASP A 28 7.34 18.53 -10.34
C ASP A 28 6.29 19.12 -11.31
N ILE A 29 6.36 20.43 -11.58
CA ILE A 29 5.54 21.06 -12.63
C ILE A 29 6.22 20.91 -13.99
N TRP A 30 5.51 20.34 -14.98
CA TRP A 30 6.10 20.02 -16.29
C TRP A 30 5.94 21.15 -17.31
N ARG A 31 4.82 21.88 -17.30
CA ARG A 31 4.48 22.88 -18.33
C ARG A 31 4.01 24.19 -17.73
N GLU A 32 4.31 25.29 -18.42
CA GLU A 32 3.86 26.64 -18.08
C GLU A 32 2.34 26.74 -17.94
N ARG A 33 1.62 26.01 -18.81
CA ARG A 33 0.15 25.96 -18.79
C ARG A 33 -0.42 25.36 -17.51
N ASP A 34 0.31 24.45 -16.86
CA ASP A 34 -0.16 23.83 -15.61
C ASP A 34 -0.10 24.86 -14.48
N TRP A 35 0.96 25.69 -14.45
CA TRP A 35 1.04 26.85 -13.56
C TRP A 35 -0.05 27.89 -13.85
N ASP A 36 -0.36 28.16 -15.12
CA ASP A 36 -1.39 29.13 -15.50
C ASP A 36 -2.77 28.81 -14.92
N ARG A 37 -3.08 27.53 -14.70
CA ARG A 37 -4.36 27.11 -14.10
C ARG A 37 -4.47 27.45 -12.63
N ILE A 38 -3.35 27.52 -11.91
CA ILE A 38 -3.34 27.70 -10.45
C ILE A 38 -2.88 29.08 -10.01
N LYS A 39 -2.15 29.82 -10.86
CA LYS A 39 -1.50 31.09 -10.48
C LYS A 39 -2.46 32.15 -9.95
N HIS A 40 -3.72 32.13 -10.40
CA HIS A 40 -4.75 33.10 -10.01
C HIS A 40 -5.09 33.07 -8.52
N VAL A 41 -4.78 31.96 -7.84
CA VAL A 41 -4.98 31.79 -6.40
C VAL A 41 -3.97 32.61 -5.58
N PHE A 42 -2.82 32.92 -6.16
CA PHE A 42 -1.70 33.60 -5.50
C PHE A 42 -1.80 35.13 -5.68
N LEU A 43 -2.74 35.75 -4.98
CA LEU A 43 -2.89 37.21 -4.99
C LEU A 43 -1.65 37.89 -4.38
N PRO A 44 -1.23 39.08 -4.86
CA PRO A 44 0.00 39.79 -4.47
C PRO A 44 -0.06 40.42 -3.05
N ARG A 45 -0.54 39.66 -2.06
CA ARG A 45 -0.64 40.01 -0.63
C ARG A 45 0.39 39.22 0.18
N LYS A 46 0.72 39.74 1.38
CA LYS A 46 1.65 39.11 2.31
C LYS A 46 0.97 37.93 3.02
N GLY A 47 1.66 36.80 3.07
CA GLY A 47 1.28 35.68 3.94
C GLY A 47 1.79 34.33 3.45
N TRP A 48 1.92 34.15 2.15
CA TRP A 48 2.34 32.86 1.58
C TRP A 48 3.73 32.90 0.93
N LYS A 49 4.39 31.75 0.86
CA LYS A 49 5.60 31.48 0.08
C LYS A 49 5.38 30.23 -0.76
N VAL A 50 5.77 30.25 -2.02
CA VAL A 50 5.70 29.09 -2.92
C VAL A 50 7.12 28.60 -3.22
N ILE A 51 7.34 27.30 -3.07
CA ILE A 51 8.49 26.57 -3.61
C ILE A 51 7.97 25.75 -4.78
N LEU A 52 8.52 25.99 -5.96
CA LEU A 52 8.17 25.27 -7.19
C LEU A 52 9.39 24.45 -7.62
N THR A 53 9.20 23.16 -7.82
CA THR A 53 10.24 22.30 -8.43
C THR A 53 9.79 21.96 -9.85
N SER A 54 10.75 21.97 -10.79
CA SER A 54 10.49 21.66 -12.19
C SER A 54 11.78 21.21 -12.86
N ARG A 55 11.66 20.31 -13.84
CA ARG A 55 12.75 19.95 -14.77
C ARG A 55 12.95 21.00 -15.87
N ASN A 56 12.02 21.96 -16.00
CA ASN A 56 12.02 23.00 -17.03
C ASN A 56 12.15 24.40 -16.39
N GLU A 57 13.31 25.02 -16.56
CA GLU A 57 13.60 26.38 -16.05
C GLU A 57 12.61 27.44 -16.56
N GLY A 58 12.06 27.26 -17.76
CA GLY A 58 11.05 28.15 -18.33
C GLY A 58 9.78 28.26 -17.48
N VAL A 59 9.40 27.18 -16.79
CA VAL A 59 8.23 27.18 -15.90
C VAL A 59 8.43 28.14 -14.72
N ALA A 60 9.63 28.16 -14.13
CA ALA A 60 9.94 29.06 -13.00
C ALA A 60 9.93 30.53 -13.44
N LEU A 61 10.54 30.84 -14.58
CA LEU A 61 10.59 32.19 -15.14
C LEU A 61 9.19 32.69 -15.57
N HIS A 62 8.37 31.79 -16.13
CA HIS A 62 6.97 32.09 -16.44
C HIS A 62 6.14 32.32 -15.19
N ALA A 63 6.45 31.59 -14.11
CA ALA A 63 5.70 31.70 -12.86
C ALA A 63 5.90 33.05 -12.15
N ASP A 64 7.16 33.47 -12.02
CA ASP A 64 7.52 34.82 -11.58
C ASP A 64 8.91 35.18 -12.16
N PRO A 65 9.02 36.18 -13.04
CA PRO A 65 10.30 36.62 -13.59
C PRO A 65 11.31 37.11 -12.54
N LYS A 66 10.85 37.40 -11.31
CA LYS A 66 11.68 37.81 -10.16
C LYS A 66 11.92 36.69 -9.16
N CYS A 67 11.49 35.46 -9.46
CA CYS A 67 11.71 34.34 -8.55
C CYS A 67 13.21 34.09 -8.33
N VAL A 68 13.53 33.58 -7.14
CA VAL A 68 14.87 33.07 -6.86
C VAL A 68 14.92 31.65 -7.44
N THR A 69 15.56 31.50 -8.60
CA THR A 69 15.81 30.18 -9.18
C THR A 69 16.97 29.52 -8.46
N PHE A 70 16.74 28.31 -7.96
CA PHE A 70 17.79 27.48 -7.36
C PHE A 70 18.04 26.27 -8.25
N LYS A 71 19.11 26.33 -9.04
CA LYS A 71 19.54 25.21 -9.88
C LYS A 71 20.36 24.25 -9.03
N LEU A 72 19.87 23.03 -8.87
CA LEU A 72 20.62 21.97 -8.19
C LEU A 72 21.80 21.56 -9.07
N ASP A 73 23.00 21.66 -8.52
CA ASP A 73 24.22 21.20 -9.17
C ASP A 73 24.38 19.68 -9.05
N TYR A 74 25.12 19.11 -10.01
CA TYR A 74 25.58 17.72 -9.91
C TYR A 74 26.59 17.58 -8.77
N LEU A 75 26.68 16.37 -8.22
CA LEU A 75 27.72 16.08 -7.23
C LEU A 75 29.10 16.19 -7.87
N THR A 76 30.04 16.77 -7.12
CA THR A 76 31.45 16.78 -7.50
C THR A 76 31.97 15.33 -7.58
N CYS A 77 33.12 15.10 -8.25
CA CYS A 77 33.73 13.77 -8.28
C CYS A 77 34.02 13.24 -6.86
N GLU A 78 34.41 14.13 -5.94
CA GLU A 78 34.69 13.79 -4.54
C GLU A 78 33.41 13.41 -3.79
N ASP A 79 32.35 14.22 -3.89
CA ASP A 79 31.06 13.92 -3.25
C ASP A 79 30.41 12.67 -3.85
N SER A 80 30.55 12.48 -5.17
CA SER A 80 30.09 11.30 -5.88
C SER A 80 30.77 10.03 -5.37
N TRP A 81 32.10 10.08 -5.22
CA TRP A 81 32.87 8.99 -4.65
C TRP A 81 32.49 8.74 -3.19
N ASN A 82 32.35 9.79 -2.38
CA ASN A 82 31.95 9.67 -0.97
C ASN A 82 30.56 9.03 -0.82
N LEU A 83 29.59 9.44 -1.63
CA LEU A 83 28.24 8.86 -1.63
C LEU A 83 28.28 7.39 -2.09
N PHE A 84 28.94 7.11 -3.21
CA PHE A 84 29.08 5.77 -3.75
C PHE A 84 29.77 4.84 -2.74
N LYS A 85 30.88 5.29 -2.14
CA LYS A 85 31.68 4.52 -1.18
C LYS A 85 30.86 4.08 0.03
N ARG A 86 30.01 4.96 0.57
CA ARG A 86 29.12 4.66 1.71
C ARG A 86 28.11 3.54 1.40
N ILE A 87 27.78 3.34 0.12
CA ILE A 87 26.75 2.38 -0.32
C ILE A 87 27.40 1.08 -0.79
N ALA A 88 28.41 1.17 -1.67
CA ALA A 88 29.09 0.03 -2.27
C ALA A 88 29.95 -0.74 -1.25
N PHE A 89 30.48 -0.05 -0.24
CA PHE A 89 31.29 -0.63 0.82
C PHE A 89 30.60 -0.39 2.18
N PRO A 90 29.54 -1.14 2.50
CA PRO A 90 28.87 -0.99 3.79
C PRO A 90 29.88 -1.26 4.91
N MET A 91 30.14 -0.25 5.74
CA MET A 91 31.00 -0.37 6.91
C MET A 91 30.50 -1.55 7.76
N LYS A 92 31.28 -2.63 7.84
CA LYS A 92 31.20 -3.51 9.01
C LYS A 92 31.91 -2.79 10.14
N ASP A 93 31.36 -2.82 11.35
CA ASP A 93 31.87 -2.23 12.59
C ASP A 93 33.24 -2.79 13.06
N THR A 94 34.18 -2.99 12.14
CA THR A 94 35.52 -3.49 12.39
C THR A 94 36.51 -2.50 11.82
N THR A 95 37.32 -1.95 12.71
CA THR A 95 38.30 -0.87 12.54
C THR A 95 39.45 -1.13 11.54
N GLU A 96 39.34 -2.12 10.65
CA GLU A 96 40.36 -2.41 9.62
C GLU A 96 39.74 -2.94 8.31
N TYR A 97 38.74 -2.27 7.75
CA TYR A 97 38.27 -2.59 6.40
C TYR A 97 39.13 -1.83 5.36
N LYS A 98 40.28 -2.40 4.97
CA LYS A 98 41.00 -1.94 3.77
C LYS A 98 40.17 -2.35 2.55
N VAL A 99 39.49 -1.38 1.95
CA VAL A 99 38.96 -1.52 0.59
C VAL A 99 40.14 -1.87 -0.31
N ASP A 100 39.99 -2.91 -1.12
CA ASP A 100 41.00 -3.31 -2.10
C ASP A 100 41.25 -2.12 -3.05
N GLU A 101 42.51 -1.69 -3.18
CA GLU A 101 42.88 -0.53 -4.02
C GLU A 101 42.41 -0.73 -5.48
N GLU A 102 42.40 -1.98 -5.98
CA GLU A 102 41.89 -2.28 -7.32
C GLU A 102 40.37 -2.03 -7.43
N MET A 103 39.60 -2.35 -6.39
CA MET A 103 38.15 -2.07 -6.37
C MET A 103 37.88 -0.58 -6.27
N GLU A 104 38.69 0.16 -5.51
CA GLU A 104 38.58 1.61 -5.42
C GLU A 104 38.84 2.28 -6.79
N GLU A 105 39.87 1.86 -7.51
CA GLU A 105 40.14 2.36 -8.86
C GLU A 105 39.02 2.01 -9.85
N MET A 106 38.51 0.78 -9.84
CA MET A 106 37.38 0.39 -10.69
C MET A 106 36.13 1.18 -10.36
N GLY A 107 35.82 1.33 -9.06
CA GLY A 107 34.67 2.12 -8.61
C GLY A 107 34.74 3.57 -9.09
N LYS A 108 35.91 4.21 -8.97
CA LYS A 108 36.14 5.58 -9.46
C LYS A 108 35.88 5.70 -10.97
N LYS A 109 36.38 4.77 -11.77
CA LYS A 109 36.12 4.73 -13.23
C LYS A 109 34.63 4.57 -13.53
N MET A 110 33.94 3.68 -12.81
CA MET A 110 32.53 3.39 -13.08
C MET A 110 31.60 4.56 -12.73
N ILE A 111 31.88 5.31 -11.66
CA ILE A 111 31.05 6.46 -11.26
C ILE A 111 31.16 7.65 -12.23
N GLU A 112 32.22 7.74 -13.05
CA GLU A 112 32.32 8.76 -14.10
C GLU A 112 31.13 8.66 -15.08
N HIS A 113 30.64 7.45 -15.33
CA HIS A 113 29.48 7.21 -16.18
C HIS A 113 28.14 7.60 -15.52
N CYS A 114 28.12 7.83 -14.19
CA CYS A 114 26.94 8.32 -13.48
C CYS A 114 26.77 9.85 -13.60
N GLY A 115 27.76 10.58 -14.12
CA GLY A 115 27.67 12.02 -14.38
C GLY A 115 27.34 12.87 -13.16
N GLY A 116 27.72 12.43 -11.95
CA GLY A 116 27.42 13.14 -10.70
C GLY A 116 25.94 13.09 -10.26
N LEU A 117 25.10 12.27 -10.89
CA LEU A 117 23.69 12.13 -10.52
C LEU A 117 23.54 11.24 -9.27
N PRO A 118 22.99 11.75 -8.14
CA PRO A 118 22.92 11.00 -6.89
C PRO A 118 22.22 9.64 -7.03
N LEU A 119 21.11 9.58 -7.76
CA LEU A 119 20.37 8.32 -7.93
C LEU A 119 21.18 7.27 -8.70
N ALA A 120 21.84 7.66 -9.79
CA ALA A 120 22.65 6.72 -10.58
C ALA A 120 23.80 6.15 -9.75
N LEU A 121 24.45 6.99 -8.94
CA LEU A 121 25.47 6.57 -7.98
C LEU A 121 24.92 5.61 -6.93
N LYS A 122 23.73 5.90 -6.36
CA LYS A 122 23.06 5.03 -5.38
C LYS A 122 22.70 3.66 -5.97
N VAL A 123 22.16 3.66 -7.18
CA VAL A 123 21.76 2.44 -7.91
C VAL A 123 22.99 1.61 -8.26
N LEU A 124 24.04 2.23 -8.80
CA LEU A 124 25.30 1.55 -9.09
C LEU A 124 25.97 1.01 -7.82
N GLY A 125 26.02 1.81 -6.76
CA GLY A 125 26.56 1.40 -5.47
C GLY A 125 25.79 0.23 -4.87
N GLY A 126 24.46 0.25 -4.95
CA GLY A 126 23.60 -0.85 -4.48
C GLY A 126 23.76 -2.13 -5.29
N LEU A 127 23.94 -2.01 -6.62
CA LEU A 127 24.26 -3.13 -7.49
C LEU A 127 25.59 -3.80 -7.09
N LEU A 128 26.63 -3.00 -6.90
CA LEU A 128 27.98 -3.49 -6.59
C LEU A 128 28.12 -3.97 -5.15
N ALA A 129 27.36 -3.40 -4.21
CA ALA A 129 27.26 -3.93 -2.84
C ALA A 129 26.69 -5.35 -2.81
N ALA A 130 25.77 -5.67 -3.72
CA ALA A 130 25.20 -7.01 -3.85
C ALA A 130 26.15 -8.01 -4.53
N GLN A 131 27.15 -7.54 -5.29
CA GLN A 131 28.14 -8.32 -6.03
C GLN A 131 29.56 -7.92 -5.61
N TYR A 132 29.91 -8.19 -4.35
CA TYR A 132 31.13 -7.68 -3.72
C TYR A 132 32.44 -8.32 -4.23
N THR A 133 32.41 -9.30 -5.14
CA THR A 133 33.64 -9.98 -5.55
C THR A 133 34.44 -9.20 -6.59
N LEU A 134 35.78 -9.24 -6.51
CA LEU A 134 36.67 -8.53 -7.44
C LEU A 134 36.43 -8.94 -8.90
N ARG A 135 36.11 -10.22 -9.11
CA ARG A 135 35.74 -10.76 -10.42
C ARG A 135 34.46 -10.14 -10.98
N GLU A 136 33.43 -9.94 -10.15
CA GLU A 136 32.18 -9.31 -10.56
C GLU A 136 32.39 -7.83 -10.88
N TRP A 137 33.13 -7.11 -10.03
CA TRP A 137 33.49 -5.71 -10.27
C TRP A 137 34.25 -5.52 -11.58
N LYS A 138 35.25 -6.38 -11.86
CA LYS A 138 35.99 -6.36 -13.12
C LYS A 138 35.08 -6.60 -14.33
N ARG A 139 34.16 -7.58 -14.23
CA ARG A 139 33.16 -7.85 -15.27
C ARG A 139 32.27 -6.65 -15.57
N PHE A 140 31.96 -5.80 -14.58
CA PHE A 140 31.19 -4.57 -14.80
C PHE A 140 32.03 -3.45 -15.38
N SER A 141 33.24 -3.26 -14.88
CA SER A 141 34.16 -2.23 -15.38
C SER A 141 34.53 -2.45 -16.85
N ASP A 142 34.56 -3.70 -17.32
CA ASP A 142 34.87 -4.03 -18.71
C ASP A 142 33.68 -3.82 -19.67
N ARG A 143 32.47 -3.47 -19.18
CA ARG A 143 31.32 -3.20 -20.05
C ARG A 143 31.41 -1.79 -20.65
N ASN A 144 30.92 -1.65 -21.87
CA ASN A 144 30.84 -0.35 -22.54
C ASN A 144 29.66 0.48 -21.99
N ILE A 145 29.85 1.12 -20.83
CA ILE A 145 28.86 1.98 -20.19
C ILE A 145 28.92 3.35 -20.85
N SER A 146 27.92 3.67 -21.68
CA SER A 146 27.91 4.90 -22.47
C SER A 146 27.07 6.03 -21.89
N SER A 147 26.19 5.74 -20.92
CA SER A 147 25.28 6.74 -20.35
C SER A 147 24.74 6.35 -18.97
N VAL A 148 24.22 7.35 -18.24
CA VAL A 148 23.48 7.15 -16.99
C VAL A 148 22.33 6.17 -17.16
N PHE A 149 21.58 6.28 -18.26
CA PHE A 149 20.48 5.35 -18.56
C PHE A 149 20.98 3.90 -18.72
N HIS A 150 22.18 3.71 -19.30
CA HIS A 150 22.81 2.40 -19.38
C HIS A 150 23.12 1.83 -17.99
N VAL A 151 23.65 2.65 -17.07
CA VAL A 151 23.91 2.23 -15.67
C VAL A 151 22.64 1.76 -14.97
N LEU A 152 21.53 2.50 -15.13
CA LEU A 152 20.25 2.12 -14.55
C LEU A 152 19.70 0.83 -15.17
N CYS A 153 19.83 0.65 -16.49
CA CYS A 153 19.47 -0.59 -17.20
C CYS A 153 20.30 -1.79 -16.74
N LEU A 154 21.60 -1.63 -16.50
CA LEU A 154 22.46 -2.70 -15.99
C LEU A 154 21.97 -3.22 -14.64
N SER A 155 21.48 -2.34 -13.78
CA SER A 155 20.95 -2.72 -12.47
C SER A 155 19.73 -3.63 -12.58
N PHE A 156 18.90 -3.44 -13.63
CA PHE A 156 17.84 -4.37 -13.99
C PHE A 156 18.38 -5.67 -14.59
N ASP A 157 19.34 -5.59 -15.53
CA ASP A 157 19.85 -6.75 -16.25
C ASP A 157 20.52 -7.78 -15.32
N GLU A 158 21.04 -7.34 -14.17
CA GLU A 158 21.66 -8.17 -13.13
C GLU A 158 20.71 -8.59 -12.01
N LEU A 159 19.41 -8.32 -12.12
CA LEU A 159 18.42 -8.89 -11.21
C LEU A 159 18.25 -10.40 -11.48
N PRO A 160 18.06 -11.22 -10.44
CA PRO A 160 17.53 -12.57 -10.60
C PRO A 160 16.20 -12.54 -11.36
N ILE A 161 15.89 -13.61 -12.09
CA ILE A 161 14.71 -13.68 -12.97
C ILE A 161 13.42 -13.33 -12.22
N TYR A 162 13.24 -13.83 -10.99
CA TYR A 162 12.04 -13.54 -10.19
C TYR A 162 11.92 -12.05 -9.85
N LEU A 163 13.04 -11.38 -9.50
CA LEU A 163 13.04 -9.94 -9.23
C LEU A 163 12.86 -9.10 -10.49
N LYS A 164 13.37 -9.53 -11.66
CA LYS A 164 13.05 -8.86 -12.93
C LYS A 164 11.55 -8.80 -13.14
N HIS A 165 10.85 -9.93 -12.95
CA HIS A 165 9.39 -9.98 -13.06
C HIS A 165 8.70 -9.10 -12.02
N CYS A 166 9.16 -9.10 -10.76
CA CYS A 166 8.62 -8.22 -9.72
C CYS A 166 8.79 -6.75 -10.06
N PHE A 167 9.98 -6.36 -10.54
CA PHE A 167 10.30 -4.99 -10.94
C PHE A 167 9.46 -4.55 -12.14
N LEU A 168 9.39 -5.35 -13.21
CA LEU A 168 8.54 -5.06 -14.38
C LEU A 168 7.07 -4.98 -14.02
N TYR A 169 6.63 -5.70 -12.98
CA TYR A 169 5.26 -5.59 -12.48
C TYR A 169 4.93 -4.17 -12.00
N LEU A 170 5.91 -3.44 -11.45
CA LEU A 170 5.70 -2.08 -10.97
C LEU A 170 5.32 -1.09 -12.09
N ALA A 171 5.64 -1.41 -13.35
CA ALA A 171 5.20 -0.62 -14.51
C ALA A 171 3.67 -0.63 -14.74
N HIS A 172 2.92 -1.51 -14.08
CA HIS A 172 1.45 -1.44 -14.10
C HIS A 172 0.94 -0.17 -13.43
N PHE A 173 1.70 0.43 -12.52
CA PHE A 173 1.25 1.55 -11.72
C PHE A 173 1.66 2.89 -12.34
N PRO A 174 0.85 3.94 -12.13
CA PRO A 174 1.19 5.25 -12.64
C PRO A 174 2.37 5.88 -11.90
N GLU A 175 2.83 7.02 -12.42
CA GLU A 175 3.83 7.84 -11.76
C GLU A 175 3.31 8.31 -10.40
N ASP A 176 4.21 8.39 -9.43
CA ASP A 176 3.93 8.74 -8.03
C ASP A 176 2.92 7.90 -7.26
N TYR A 177 2.50 6.77 -7.83
CA TYR A 177 1.56 5.91 -7.16
C TYR A 177 2.20 5.17 -5.99
N ALA A 178 1.76 5.45 -4.77
CA ALA A 178 2.10 4.69 -3.58
C ALA A 178 1.46 3.29 -3.65
N ILE A 179 2.22 2.29 -4.09
CA ILE A 179 1.73 0.92 -4.28
C ILE A 179 1.61 0.24 -2.93
N ASN A 180 0.40 -0.18 -2.56
CA ASN A 180 0.19 -0.97 -1.34
C ASN A 180 0.82 -2.36 -1.48
N VAL A 181 1.78 -2.68 -0.60
CA VAL A 181 2.58 -3.91 -0.73
C VAL A 181 1.79 -5.16 -0.32
N GLU A 182 0.75 -5.04 0.53
CA GLU A 182 -0.18 -6.17 0.81
C GLU A 182 -0.84 -6.62 -0.49
N LYS A 183 -1.43 -5.70 -1.28
CA LYS A 183 -2.01 -6.04 -2.59
C LYS A 183 -0.97 -6.57 -3.58
N LEU A 184 0.18 -5.90 -3.67
CA LEU A 184 1.26 -6.28 -4.59
C LEU A 184 1.80 -7.70 -4.32
N SER A 185 1.89 -8.09 -3.04
CA SER A 185 2.30 -9.44 -2.65
C SER A 185 1.41 -10.53 -3.26
N TYR A 186 0.11 -10.27 -3.30
CA TYR A 186 -0.86 -11.15 -3.91
C TYR A 186 -0.73 -11.19 -5.41
N TYR A 187 -0.58 -10.03 -6.07
CA TYR A 187 -0.34 -9.96 -7.52
C TYR A 187 0.82 -10.85 -7.96
N TRP A 188 1.97 -10.73 -7.30
CA TRP A 188 3.13 -11.57 -7.58
C TRP A 188 2.89 -13.05 -7.32
N ALA A 189 2.21 -13.38 -6.22
CA ALA A 189 1.91 -14.75 -5.86
C ALA A 189 0.97 -15.43 -6.88
N VAL A 190 -0.10 -14.75 -7.30
CA VAL A 190 -1.12 -15.32 -8.19
C VAL A 190 -0.66 -15.41 -9.64
N GLU A 191 0.23 -14.53 -10.08
CA GLU A 191 0.86 -14.63 -11.39
C GLU A 191 1.84 -15.79 -11.49
N GLY A 192 2.30 -16.31 -10.34
CA GLY A 192 3.23 -17.44 -10.28
C GLY A 192 4.69 -17.03 -10.50
N ILE A 193 5.07 -15.83 -10.05
CA ILE A 193 6.48 -15.43 -10.01
C ILE A 193 7.25 -16.44 -9.17
N SER A 194 8.37 -16.94 -9.70
CA SER A 194 9.16 -18.00 -9.08
C SER A 194 9.56 -17.62 -7.66
N ARG A 195 9.45 -18.58 -6.73
CA ARG A 195 9.88 -18.43 -5.34
C ARG A 195 11.16 -19.22 -5.12
N PRO A 196 12.28 -18.57 -4.77
CA PRO A 196 13.48 -19.27 -4.35
C PRO A 196 13.22 -20.20 -3.15
N ARG A 197 13.96 -21.33 -3.08
CA ARG A 197 13.77 -22.37 -2.03
C ARG A 197 13.94 -21.87 -0.60
N TYR A 198 14.70 -20.80 -0.39
CA TYR A 198 14.87 -20.22 0.95
C TYR A 198 13.58 -19.55 1.48
N TYR A 199 12.56 -19.38 0.64
CA TYR A 199 11.21 -18.96 1.03
C TYR A 199 10.24 -20.15 1.19
N ASP A 200 10.72 -21.40 1.19
CA ASP A 200 9.85 -22.56 1.39
C ASP A 200 9.16 -22.49 2.76
N GLY A 201 7.82 -22.54 2.76
CA GLY A 201 7.01 -22.40 3.97
C GLY A 201 6.73 -20.95 4.41
N ALA A 202 7.33 -19.94 3.77
CA ALA A 202 6.99 -18.54 4.02
C ALA A 202 5.61 -18.17 3.45
N ASN A 203 4.90 -17.26 4.13
CA ASN A 203 3.63 -16.75 3.62
C ASN A 203 3.83 -15.77 2.47
N ILE A 204 2.75 -15.46 1.74
CA ILE A 204 2.77 -14.58 0.57
C ILE A 204 3.39 -13.21 0.91
N ARG A 205 3.08 -12.68 2.09
CA ARG A 205 3.53 -11.35 2.52
C ARG A 205 5.02 -11.31 2.84
N ASP A 206 5.54 -12.32 3.55
CA ASP A 206 6.97 -12.42 3.90
C ASP A 206 7.85 -12.52 2.65
N VAL A 207 7.40 -13.28 1.64
CA VAL A 207 8.11 -13.39 0.34
C VAL A 207 8.17 -12.04 -0.36
N ALA A 208 7.06 -11.31 -0.40
CA ALA A 208 7.01 -9.99 -1.03
C ALA A 208 7.85 -8.95 -0.28
N ASP A 209 7.84 -8.98 1.06
CA ASP A 209 8.70 -8.12 1.87
C ASP A 209 10.18 -8.39 1.54
N GLY A 210 10.58 -9.66 1.41
CA GLY A 210 11.94 -10.01 0.99
C GLY A 210 12.30 -9.53 -0.42
N TYR A 211 11.37 -9.60 -1.38
CA TYR A 211 11.60 -9.07 -2.72
C TYR A 211 11.75 -7.54 -2.74
N ILE A 212 10.90 -6.82 -2.00
CA ILE A 212 11.01 -5.36 -1.87
C ILE A 212 12.31 -5.00 -1.15
N GLU A 213 12.70 -5.74 -0.11
CA GLU A 213 13.97 -5.55 0.59
C GLU A 213 15.17 -5.61 -0.37
N GLU A 214 15.22 -6.61 -1.26
CA GLU A 214 16.29 -6.75 -2.24
C GLU A 214 16.30 -5.58 -3.26
N LEU A 215 15.13 -5.12 -3.71
CA LEU A 215 15.02 -3.98 -4.64
C LEU A 215 15.38 -2.64 -3.98
N VAL A 216 15.00 -2.45 -2.71
CA VAL A 216 15.33 -1.27 -1.91
C VAL A 216 16.82 -1.21 -1.59
N LYS A 217 17.43 -2.35 -1.23
CA LYS A 217 18.89 -2.44 -1.01
C LYS A 217 19.70 -2.08 -2.26
N ARG A 218 19.14 -2.36 -3.46
CA ARG A 218 19.72 -1.95 -4.75
C ARG A 218 19.36 -0.51 -5.14
N ASN A 219 18.67 0.24 -4.29
CA ASN A 219 18.19 1.60 -4.53
C ASN A 219 17.29 1.74 -5.78
N MET A 220 16.64 0.66 -6.23
CA MET A 220 15.78 0.67 -7.42
C MET A 220 14.33 1.04 -7.10
N VAL A 221 13.92 0.90 -5.84
CA VAL A 221 12.56 1.12 -5.33
C VAL A 221 12.63 1.95 -4.06
N ILE A 222 11.74 2.93 -3.94
CA ILE A 222 11.49 3.69 -2.73
C ILE A 222 10.39 2.97 -1.94
N SER A 223 10.49 2.94 -0.62
CA SER A 223 9.52 2.23 0.21
C SER A 223 9.30 2.93 1.54
N GLU A 224 8.06 2.91 2.02
CA GLU A 224 7.73 3.30 3.38
C GLU A 224 7.54 2.05 4.23
N ARG A 225 8.17 2.02 5.40
CA ARG A 225 7.98 0.96 6.38
C ARG A 225 7.08 1.44 7.49
N ASP A 226 6.26 0.52 7.99
CA ASP A 226 5.72 0.68 9.31
C ASP A 226 6.86 0.58 10.32
N VAL A 227 6.98 1.62 11.15
CA VAL A 227 8.09 1.83 12.10
C VAL A 227 8.29 0.62 13.02
N MET A 228 7.24 -0.14 13.32
CA MET A 228 7.26 -1.17 14.36
C MET A 228 7.27 -2.60 13.86
N THR A 229 6.47 -2.89 12.83
CA THR A 229 6.53 -4.20 12.18
C THR A 229 7.75 -4.31 11.27
N SER A 230 8.38 -3.18 10.94
CA SER A 230 9.41 -3.06 9.90
C SER A 230 8.96 -3.57 8.52
N ARG A 231 7.65 -3.83 8.37
CA ARG A 231 7.05 -4.28 7.13
C ARG A 231 6.87 -3.10 6.19
N PHE A 232 7.00 -3.37 4.90
CA PHE A 232 6.79 -2.39 3.86
C PHE A 232 5.29 -2.15 3.69
N GLU A 233 4.82 -0.94 3.97
CA GLU A 233 3.42 -0.56 3.78
C GLU A 233 3.15 -0.19 2.32
N THR A 234 4.00 0.69 1.80
CA THR A 234 3.94 1.19 0.43
C THR A 234 5.30 1.09 -0.24
N CYS A 235 5.30 0.96 -1.57
CA CYS A 235 6.50 1.10 -2.39
C CYS A 235 6.19 1.91 -3.66
N GLN A 236 7.22 2.54 -4.22
CA GLN A 236 7.11 3.40 -5.38
C GLN A 236 8.41 3.35 -6.20
N LEU A 237 8.30 3.48 -7.52
CA LEU A 237 9.48 3.66 -8.37
C LEU A 237 9.85 5.15 -8.39
N HIS A 238 11.14 5.44 -8.27
CA HIS A 238 11.65 6.75 -8.66
C HIS A 238 11.46 6.95 -10.17
N ASP A 239 11.16 8.17 -10.62
CA ASP A 239 10.76 8.48 -12.01
C ASP A 239 11.71 7.93 -13.08
N THR A 240 13.02 8.11 -12.92
CA THR A 240 14.03 7.57 -13.84
C THR A 240 14.12 6.03 -13.79
N MET A 241 13.94 5.41 -12.62
CA MET A 241 13.81 3.95 -12.53
C MET A 241 12.50 3.46 -13.16
N ARG A 242 11.45 4.27 -13.12
CA ARG A 242 10.19 4.02 -13.82
C ARG A 242 10.36 4.08 -15.32
N GLU A 243 11.15 5.02 -15.85
CA GLU A 243 11.51 5.05 -17.28
C GLU A 243 12.24 3.77 -17.71
N VAL A 244 13.22 3.30 -16.93
CA VAL A 244 13.89 2.01 -17.16
C VAL A 244 12.90 0.85 -17.12
N CYS A 245 12.02 0.83 -16.11
CA CYS A 245 11.01 -0.21 -15.96
C CYS A 245 10.07 -0.28 -17.16
N LEU A 246 9.56 0.87 -17.62
CA LEU A 246 8.69 0.96 -18.80
C LEU A 246 9.42 0.59 -20.09
N TYR A 247 10.67 1.01 -20.24
CA TYR A 247 11.51 0.66 -21.38
C TYR A 247 11.71 -0.85 -21.48
N LYS A 248 12.16 -1.50 -20.40
CA LYS A 248 12.37 -2.95 -20.34
C LYS A 248 11.05 -3.73 -20.48
N ALA A 249 9.97 -3.23 -19.89
CA ALA A 249 8.63 -3.80 -20.04
C ALA A 249 8.15 -3.79 -21.50
N LYS A 250 8.45 -2.71 -22.23
CA LYS A 250 8.11 -2.59 -23.66
C LYS A 250 8.96 -3.54 -24.51
N GLU A 251 10.26 -3.64 -24.24
CA GLU A 251 11.16 -4.59 -24.93
C GLU A 251 10.67 -6.04 -24.77
N GLU A 252 10.20 -6.42 -23.58
CA GLU A 252 9.71 -7.77 -23.28
C GLU A 252 8.22 -7.98 -23.63
N ASN A 253 7.52 -6.97 -24.16
CA ASN A 253 6.06 -6.98 -24.34
C ASN A 253 5.31 -7.41 -23.06
N PHE A 254 5.83 -7.00 -21.90
CA PHE A 254 5.47 -7.52 -20.58
C PHE A 254 4.05 -7.12 -20.15
N LEU A 255 3.66 -5.87 -20.41
CA LEU A 255 2.32 -5.33 -20.18
C LEU A 255 1.94 -4.28 -21.24
N GLN A 256 0.65 -3.94 -21.26
CA GLN A 256 0.13 -2.75 -21.92
C GLN A 256 -0.57 -1.87 -20.89
N VAL A 257 -0.35 -0.55 -20.98
CA VAL A 257 -1.04 0.46 -20.16
C VAL A 257 -1.96 1.27 -21.06
N VAL A 258 -3.18 1.51 -20.61
CA VAL A 258 -4.22 2.22 -21.34
C VAL A 258 -4.84 3.29 -20.46
N GLN A 259 -4.98 4.50 -20.98
CA GLN A 259 -5.68 5.61 -20.31
C GLN A 259 -7.19 5.49 -20.55
N GLY A 260 -7.97 5.45 -19.48
CA GLY A 260 -9.42 5.21 -19.52
C GLY A 260 -10.25 6.42 -19.95
N THR A 261 -9.66 7.62 -19.99
CA THR A 261 -10.31 8.89 -20.40
C THR A 261 -10.24 9.17 -21.91
N SER A 262 -9.57 8.30 -22.68
CA SER A 262 -9.40 8.51 -24.12
C SER A 262 -10.65 8.11 -24.91
N THR A 263 -11.10 9.00 -25.80
CA THR A 263 -12.20 8.74 -26.73
C THR A 263 -11.93 7.47 -27.55
N ALA A 264 -13.00 6.69 -27.74
CA ALA A 264 -13.08 5.27 -28.10
C ALA A 264 -12.41 4.76 -29.41
N ASN A 265 -11.42 5.46 -29.98
CA ASN A 265 -10.87 5.14 -31.31
C ASN A 265 -9.33 4.97 -31.37
N SER A 266 -8.60 4.83 -30.26
CA SER A 266 -7.13 4.71 -30.29
C SER A 266 -6.54 3.44 -29.64
N TYR A 267 -7.36 2.48 -29.23
CA TYR A 267 -6.83 1.27 -28.60
C TYR A 267 -6.22 0.33 -29.65
N SER A 268 -4.88 0.36 -29.74
CA SER A 268 -4.13 -0.66 -30.45
C SER A 268 -4.50 -2.05 -29.90
N PRO A 269 -4.71 -3.07 -30.77
CA PRO A 269 -5.10 -4.40 -30.32
C PRO A 269 -4.16 -4.91 -29.25
N CYS A 270 -4.71 -5.35 -28.12
CA CYS A 270 -3.91 -5.72 -26.97
C CYS A 270 -3.15 -7.01 -27.26
N LYS A 271 -1.83 -6.91 -27.41
CA LYS A 271 -0.94 -8.05 -27.69
C LYS A 271 -0.30 -8.65 -26.43
N SER A 272 -0.30 -7.91 -25.32
CA SER A 272 0.27 -8.38 -24.06
C SER A 272 -0.73 -9.20 -23.28
N ARG A 273 -0.25 -10.11 -22.42
CA ARG A 273 -1.11 -10.90 -21.51
C ARG A 273 -1.51 -10.13 -20.25
N ARG A 274 -1.00 -8.91 -20.08
CA ARG A 274 -1.30 -8.04 -18.94
C ARG A 274 -1.75 -6.67 -19.41
N LEU A 275 -2.83 -6.18 -18.82
CA LEU A 275 -3.41 -4.88 -19.12
C LEU A 275 -3.65 -4.11 -17.82
N ALA A 276 -3.11 -2.90 -17.75
CA ALA A 276 -3.47 -1.92 -16.74
C ALA A 276 -4.29 -0.81 -17.40
N VAL A 277 -5.46 -0.53 -16.83
CA VAL A 277 -6.31 0.60 -17.20
C VAL A 277 -6.22 1.65 -16.09
N HIS A 278 -5.91 2.85 -16.52
CA HIS A 278 -5.47 3.97 -15.73
C HIS A 278 -6.56 5.04 -15.79
N TRP A 279 -7.09 5.47 -14.64
CA TRP A 279 -8.18 6.47 -14.53
C TRP A 279 -9.40 6.18 -15.45
N PRO A 280 -9.99 4.97 -15.40
CA PRO A 280 -11.27 4.74 -16.05
C PRO A 280 -12.36 5.62 -15.46
N ASP A 281 -13.16 6.21 -16.34
CA ASP A 281 -14.33 7.01 -15.99
C ASP A 281 -15.63 6.38 -16.53
N LYS A 282 -16.74 7.11 -16.44
CA LYS A 282 -18.06 6.65 -16.90
C LYS A 282 -18.14 6.40 -18.41
N THR A 283 -17.21 6.94 -19.19
CA THR A 283 -17.14 6.79 -20.65
C THR A 283 -16.35 5.54 -21.05
N PHE A 284 -15.51 5.01 -20.15
CA PHE A 284 -14.73 3.81 -20.41
C PHE A 284 -15.63 2.58 -20.63
N ASN A 285 -15.38 1.88 -21.73
CA ASN A 285 -16.09 0.66 -22.10
C ASN A 285 -15.13 -0.53 -22.14
N VAL A 286 -15.17 -1.37 -21.11
CA VAL A 286 -14.30 -2.55 -21.01
C VAL A 286 -14.53 -3.58 -22.12
N GLU A 287 -15.69 -3.56 -22.78
CA GLU A 287 -16.00 -4.51 -23.86
C GLU A 287 -15.11 -4.35 -25.11
N GLU A 288 -14.46 -3.19 -25.24
CA GLU A 288 -13.50 -2.89 -26.31
C GLU A 288 -12.14 -3.57 -26.10
N VAL A 289 -11.89 -4.11 -24.89
CA VAL A 289 -10.69 -4.87 -24.59
C VAL A 289 -10.73 -6.22 -25.31
N ALA A 290 -10.25 -6.23 -26.56
CA ALA A 290 -10.22 -7.42 -27.40
C ALA A 290 -8.91 -8.22 -27.20
N ASN A 291 -8.84 -9.02 -26.12
CA ASN A 291 -7.75 -10.00 -25.95
C ASN A 291 -8.15 -11.19 -25.08
N ALA A 292 -8.45 -12.33 -25.71
CA ALA A 292 -8.82 -13.56 -25.01
C ALA A 292 -7.67 -14.20 -24.21
N SER A 293 -6.42 -13.80 -24.47
CA SER A 293 -5.21 -14.33 -23.81
C SER A 293 -4.80 -13.57 -22.55
N LEU A 294 -5.62 -12.62 -22.10
CA LEU A 294 -5.36 -11.85 -20.88
C LEU A 294 -5.32 -12.75 -19.64
N ILE A 295 -4.27 -12.55 -18.85
CA ILE A 295 -4.02 -13.17 -17.55
C ILE A 295 -4.26 -12.15 -16.44
N THR A 296 -3.92 -10.89 -16.67
CA THR A 296 -4.01 -9.81 -15.68
C THR A 296 -4.76 -8.63 -16.27
N LEU A 297 -5.79 -8.18 -15.55
CA LEU A 297 -6.50 -6.95 -15.80
C LEU A 297 -6.62 -6.16 -14.50
N LEU A 298 -6.01 -4.98 -14.48
CA LEU A 298 -6.02 -4.08 -13.33
C LEU A 298 -6.66 -2.75 -13.71
N PHE A 299 -7.57 -2.27 -12.88
CA PHE A 299 -8.07 -0.90 -12.94
C PHE A 299 -7.46 -0.12 -11.77
N ILE A 300 -6.74 0.95 -12.07
CA ILE A 300 -5.95 1.72 -11.11
C ILE A 300 -6.44 3.16 -11.11
N MET A 301 -6.55 3.76 -9.92
CA MET A 301 -7.08 5.12 -9.71
C MET A 301 -8.43 5.33 -10.40
N SER A 302 -9.33 4.37 -10.20
CA SER A 302 -10.60 4.30 -10.92
C SER A 302 -11.68 5.13 -10.28
N GLU A 303 -12.32 5.98 -11.08
CA GLU A 303 -13.63 6.54 -10.76
C GLU A 303 -14.73 5.51 -11.06
N GLU A 304 -16.00 5.88 -10.92
CA GLU A 304 -17.11 5.01 -11.33
C GLU A 304 -17.06 4.75 -12.84
N TRP A 305 -16.89 3.49 -13.26
CA TRP A 305 -16.91 3.06 -14.66
C TRP A 305 -17.89 1.89 -14.87
N LYS A 306 -18.27 1.59 -16.11
CA LYS A 306 -19.34 0.62 -16.41
C LYS A 306 -18.82 -0.65 -17.07
N ALA A 307 -19.40 -1.78 -16.68
CA ALA A 307 -19.16 -3.08 -17.31
C ALA A 307 -20.46 -3.84 -17.56
N THR A 308 -20.48 -4.65 -18.63
CA THR A 308 -21.59 -5.57 -18.91
C THR A 308 -21.21 -7.01 -18.58
N SER A 309 -22.16 -7.93 -18.75
CA SER A 309 -21.93 -9.37 -18.53
C SER A 309 -21.04 -10.03 -19.57
N LEU A 310 -20.89 -9.41 -20.75
CA LEU A 310 -20.17 -9.96 -21.89
C LEU A 310 -18.66 -10.02 -21.65
N PHE A 311 -18.10 -8.98 -21.04
CA PHE A 311 -16.67 -8.86 -20.71
C PHE A 311 -16.13 -10.12 -20.00
N LEU A 312 -16.77 -10.55 -18.92
CA LEU A 312 -16.31 -11.71 -18.14
C LEU A 312 -16.35 -13.03 -18.93
N GLY A 313 -17.22 -13.14 -19.94
CA GLY A 313 -17.32 -14.35 -20.77
C GLY A 313 -16.15 -14.53 -21.74
N ARG A 314 -15.44 -13.45 -22.09
CA ARG A 314 -14.39 -13.46 -23.14
C ARG A 314 -13.02 -13.84 -22.61
N HIS A 315 -12.72 -13.55 -21.34
CA HIS A 315 -11.36 -13.63 -20.81
C HIS A 315 -11.15 -14.79 -19.83
N LYS A 316 -11.28 -16.03 -20.33
CA LYS A 316 -11.27 -17.25 -19.51
C LYS A 316 -9.93 -17.56 -18.82
N LEU A 317 -8.83 -16.96 -19.29
CA LEU A 317 -7.47 -17.20 -18.78
C LEU A 317 -7.05 -16.26 -17.65
N ILE A 318 -7.91 -15.31 -17.27
CA ILE A 318 -7.60 -14.33 -16.23
C ILE A 318 -7.32 -15.02 -14.90
N ARG A 319 -6.19 -14.65 -14.29
CA ARG A 319 -5.77 -14.99 -12.93
C ARG A 319 -5.93 -13.80 -11.98
N VAL A 320 -5.71 -12.58 -12.48
CA VAL A 320 -5.78 -11.34 -11.71
C VAL A 320 -6.84 -10.42 -12.28
N LEU A 321 -7.90 -10.22 -11.50
CA LEU A 321 -8.99 -9.34 -11.86
C LEU A 321 -9.26 -8.36 -10.73
N ASP A 322 -8.76 -7.13 -10.88
CA ASP A 322 -9.23 -6.02 -10.08
C ASP A 322 -10.40 -5.38 -10.82
N LEU A 323 -11.53 -5.13 -10.15
CA LEU A 323 -12.71 -4.45 -10.70
C LEU A 323 -13.10 -3.30 -9.77
N SER A 324 -12.10 -2.59 -9.25
CA SER A 324 -12.32 -1.45 -8.36
C SER A 324 -13.23 -0.41 -9.02
N SER A 325 -14.20 0.10 -8.26
CA SER A 325 -15.14 1.14 -8.69
C SER A 325 -16.09 0.78 -9.85
N VAL A 326 -16.14 -0.49 -10.28
CA VAL A 326 -17.02 -0.90 -11.39
C VAL A 326 -18.50 -0.82 -11.03
N LYS A 327 -19.33 -0.48 -12.01
CA LYS A 327 -20.79 -0.50 -11.94
C LYS A 327 -21.37 -1.48 -12.95
N PHE A 328 -22.00 -2.53 -12.44
CA PHE A 328 -22.74 -3.49 -13.25
C PHE A 328 -24.19 -3.07 -13.43
N GLU A 329 -24.78 -3.47 -14.55
CA GLU A 329 -26.20 -3.24 -14.80
C GLU A 329 -27.05 -3.83 -13.66
N ARG A 330 -27.98 -3.03 -13.11
CA ARG A 330 -28.86 -3.40 -12.00
C ARG A 330 -28.13 -3.84 -10.72
N GLY A 331 -26.82 -3.53 -10.58
CA GLY A 331 -26.00 -3.87 -9.42
C GLY A 331 -25.73 -5.36 -9.25
N LYS A 332 -25.90 -6.19 -10.30
CA LYS A 332 -25.69 -7.64 -10.20
C LYS A 332 -24.35 -8.02 -10.82
N LEU A 333 -23.48 -8.68 -10.05
CA LEU A 333 -22.28 -9.30 -10.62
C LEU A 333 -22.70 -10.47 -11.52
N PRO A 334 -22.30 -10.51 -12.80
CA PRO A 334 -22.73 -11.55 -13.74
C PRO A 334 -22.30 -12.95 -13.31
N SER A 335 -23.17 -13.95 -13.50
CA SER A 335 -22.86 -15.35 -13.15
C SER A 335 -21.71 -15.94 -13.96
N SER A 336 -21.37 -15.36 -15.11
CA SER A 336 -20.20 -15.70 -15.92
C SER A 336 -18.87 -15.56 -15.18
N ILE A 337 -18.81 -14.83 -14.07
CA ILE A 337 -17.62 -14.79 -13.19
C ILE A 337 -17.18 -16.19 -12.77
N GLY A 338 -18.13 -17.10 -12.53
CA GLY A 338 -17.85 -18.49 -12.13
C GLY A 338 -17.22 -19.35 -13.24
N ASN A 339 -17.09 -18.84 -14.46
CA ASN A 339 -16.39 -19.51 -15.56
C ASN A 339 -14.88 -19.20 -15.56
N LEU A 340 -14.43 -18.22 -14.79
CA LEU A 340 -13.01 -17.85 -14.67
C LEU A 340 -12.29 -18.80 -13.70
N ILE A 341 -12.25 -20.09 -14.03
CA ILE A 341 -11.71 -21.14 -13.14
C ILE A 341 -10.21 -20.99 -12.83
N HIS A 342 -9.49 -20.18 -13.61
CA HIS A 342 -8.09 -19.83 -13.39
C HIS A 342 -7.91 -18.60 -12.49
N LEU A 343 -9.00 -17.95 -12.07
CA LEU A 343 -8.96 -16.75 -11.26
C LEU A 343 -8.40 -17.06 -9.88
N ARG A 344 -7.44 -16.25 -9.45
CA ARG A 344 -6.71 -16.38 -8.18
C ARG A 344 -6.77 -15.10 -7.33
N TYR A 345 -6.99 -13.96 -7.97
CA TYR A 345 -7.20 -12.67 -7.33
C TYR A 345 -8.45 -12.01 -7.88
N LEU A 346 -9.40 -11.68 -7.00
CA LEU A 346 -10.59 -10.90 -7.33
C LEU A 346 -10.74 -9.74 -6.34
N SER A 347 -10.83 -8.52 -6.85
CA SER A 347 -11.16 -7.33 -6.05
C SER A 347 -12.39 -6.62 -6.62
N LEU A 348 -13.40 -6.41 -5.77
CA LEU A 348 -14.58 -5.58 -6.03
C LEU A 348 -14.56 -4.32 -5.17
N TYR A 349 -13.36 -3.83 -4.84
CA TYR A 349 -13.17 -2.67 -3.96
C TYR A 349 -13.96 -1.46 -4.48
N GLU A 350 -14.88 -0.94 -3.68
CA GLU A 350 -15.75 0.19 -4.03
C GLU A 350 -16.62 -0.03 -5.28
N ALA A 351 -16.77 -1.29 -5.75
CA ALA A 351 -17.68 -1.62 -6.83
C ALA A 351 -19.14 -1.44 -6.39
N HIS A 352 -20.01 -1.05 -7.33
CA HIS A 352 -21.46 -0.93 -7.12
C HIS A 352 -22.15 -2.28 -7.40
N VAL A 353 -22.05 -3.19 -6.44
CA VAL A 353 -22.62 -4.54 -6.51
C VAL A 353 -23.49 -4.81 -5.28
N THR A 354 -24.77 -5.13 -5.53
CA THR A 354 -25.75 -5.51 -4.50
C THR A 354 -26.02 -7.01 -4.47
N HIS A 355 -25.69 -7.75 -5.54
CA HIS A 355 -25.92 -9.19 -5.61
C HIS A 355 -24.70 -9.94 -6.17
N LEU A 356 -24.17 -10.86 -5.37
CA LEU A 356 -23.12 -11.79 -5.79
C LEU A 356 -23.74 -13.13 -6.28
N PRO A 357 -23.26 -13.72 -7.39
CA PRO A 357 -23.82 -14.93 -7.93
C PRO A 357 -23.27 -16.19 -7.24
N TYR A 358 -24.11 -17.22 -7.09
CA TYR A 358 -23.69 -18.50 -6.50
C TYR A 358 -22.60 -19.22 -7.30
N SER A 359 -22.46 -18.92 -8.60
CA SER A 359 -21.43 -19.47 -9.47
C SER A 359 -20.00 -19.15 -9.02
N MET A 360 -19.79 -18.15 -8.14
CA MET A 360 -18.48 -17.91 -7.51
C MET A 360 -17.92 -19.12 -6.77
N ARG A 361 -18.77 -20.09 -6.37
CA ARG A 361 -18.35 -21.38 -5.80
C ARG A 361 -17.37 -22.17 -6.68
N ASN A 362 -17.33 -21.88 -7.98
CA ASN A 362 -16.47 -22.55 -8.94
C ASN A 362 -15.02 -22.03 -8.89
N LEU A 363 -14.77 -20.88 -8.26
CA LEU A 363 -13.47 -20.22 -8.17
C LEU A 363 -12.61 -20.84 -7.05
N LYS A 364 -12.33 -22.15 -7.17
CA LYS A 364 -11.69 -22.93 -6.11
C LYS A 364 -10.21 -22.61 -5.91
N GLN A 365 -9.56 -21.99 -6.89
CA GLN A 365 -8.14 -21.61 -6.85
C GLN A 365 -7.91 -20.17 -6.32
N LEU A 366 -8.97 -19.51 -5.84
CA LEU A 366 -8.90 -18.12 -5.40
C LEU A 366 -8.06 -18.00 -4.11
N LEU A 367 -7.02 -17.15 -4.15
CA LEU A 367 -6.17 -16.83 -3.00
C LEU A 367 -6.61 -15.52 -2.34
N TYR A 368 -7.03 -14.55 -3.14
CA TYR A 368 -7.41 -13.22 -2.69
C TYR A 368 -8.81 -12.85 -3.14
N LEU A 369 -9.68 -12.52 -2.19
CA LEU A 369 -11.04 -12.08 -2.43
C LEU A 369 -11.36 -10.81 -1.64
N ASN A 370 -11.58 -9.71 -2.34
CA ASN A 370 -12.06 -8.47 -1.75
C ASN A 370 -13.47 -8.15 -2.23
N LEU A 371 -14.43 -8.19 -1.31
CA LEU A 371 -15.86 -7.91 -1.50
C LEU A 371 -16.29 -6.61 -0.79
N TYR A 372 -15.35 -5.72 -0.46
CA TYR A 372 -15.66 -4.40 0.08
C TYR A 372 -16.27 -3.51 -1.00
N VAL A 373 -17.59 -3.59 -1.17
CA VAL A 373 -18.36 -2.89 -2.21
C VAL A 373 -18.90 -1.54 -1.72
N HIS A 374 -19.07 -0.59 -2.64
CA HIS A 374 -19.75 0.67 -2.36
C HIS A 374 -21.26 0.48 -2.62
N THR A 375 -22.05 0.40 -1.56
CA THR A 375 -23.50 0.17 -1.66
C THR A 375 -24.24 1.05 -0.66
N THR A 376 -25.42 1.54 -1.07
CA THR A 376 -26.34 2.29 -0.21
C THR A 376 -27.25 1.38 0.63
N GLY A 377 -27.17 0.06 0.44
CA GLY A 377 -27.96 -0.93 1.17
C GLY A 377 -27.27 -2.27 1.34
N GLU A 378 -28.02 -3.28 1.79
CA GLU A 378 -27.51 -4.62 2.08
C GLU A 378 -27.06 -5.37 0.80
N THR A 379 -25.95 -6.09 0.89
CA THR A 379 -25.44 -6.96 -0.19
C THR A 379 -25.95 -8.38 -0.01
N TYR A 380 -26.61 -8.93 -1.03
CA TYR A 380 -26.98 -10.34 -1.08
C TYR A 380 -25.79 -11.19 -1.54
N MET A 381 -25.38 -12.13 -0.69
CA MET A 381 -24.25 -13.04 -0.92
C MET A 381 -24.67 -14.47 -0.61
N PRO A 382 -24.79 -15.36 -1.61
CA PRO A 382 -25.06 -16.77 -1.36
C PRO A 382 -23.84 -17.46 -0.74
N ASN A 383 -24.05 -18.54 0.01
CA ASN A 383 -22.99 -19.25 0.72
C ASN A 383 -22.09 -20.07 -0.22
N PHE A 384 -21.17 -19.39 -0.91
CA PHE A 384 -20.19 -20.01 -1.82
C PHE A 384 -18.78 -20.15 -1.23
N LEU A 385 -18.48 -19.45 -0.13
CA LEU A 385 -17.12 -19.35 0.42
C LEU A 385 -16.55 -20.69 0.88
N LYS A 386 -17.39 -21.61 1.37
CA LYS A 386 -16.97 -22.94 1.86
C LYS A 386 -16.24 -23.82 0.83
N GLU A 387 -16.34 -23.49 -0.46
CA GLU A 387 -15.66 -24.19 -1.56
C GLU A 387 -14.28 -23.61 -1.87
N MET A 388 -13.93 -22.43 -1.35
CA MET A 388 -12.70 -21.68 -1.66
C MET A 388 -11.54 -22.02 -0.71
N ARG A 389 -11.13 -23.29 -0.66
CA ARG A 389 -10.16 -23.80 0.34
C ARG A 389 -8.76 -23.18 0.24
N GLU A 390 -8.39 -22.65 -0.92
CA GLU A 390 -7.10 -21.99 -1.14
C GLU A 390 -7.06 -20.52 -0.68
N LEU A 391 -8.20 -19.98 -0.22
CA LEU A 391 -8.31 -18.57 0.12
C LEU A 391 -7.42 -18.21 1.32
N THR A 392 -6.56 -17.22 1.13
CA THR A 392 -5.65 -16.70 2.17
C THR A 392 -6.05 -15.29 2.62
N TYR A 393 -6.74 -14.53 1.77
CA TYR A 393 -7.25 -13.20 2.08
C TYR A 393 -8.73 -13.09 1.75
N LEU A 394 -9.53 -12.66 2.73
CA LEU A 394 -10.94 -12.39 2.57
C LEU A 394 -11.31 -11.05 3.19
N TYR A 395 -11.89 -10.15 2.39
CA TYR A 395 -12.51 -8.94 2.87
C TYR A 395 -14.00 -8.98 2.52
N LEU A 396 -14.86 -9.10 3.54
CA LEU A 396 -16.30 -9.21 3.37
C LEU A 396 -16.98 -7.84 3.15
N PRO A 397 -18.17 -7.81 2.52
CA PRO A 397 -18.98 -6.60 2.48
C PRO A 397 -19.28 -6.12 3.89
N ARG A 398 -19.37 -4.79 4.07
CA ARG A 398 -19.69 -4.21 5.37
C ARG A 398 -21.13 -4.52 5.79
N GLU A 399 -22.07 -4.34 4.87
CA GLU A 399 -23.50 -4.55 5.10
C GLU A 399 -23.97 -5.76 4.28
N ILE A 400 -24.15 -6.90 4.96
CA ILE A 400 -24.63 -8.15 4.36
C ILE A 400 -26.11 -8.32 4.67
N HIS A 401 -26.87 -8.85 3.72
CA HIS A 401 -28.29 -9.03 3.89
C HIS A 401 -28.62 -9.95 5.09
N LYS A 402 -29.54 -9.54 5.97
CA LYS A 402 -29.79 -10.19 7.29
C LYS A 402 -30.07 -11.69 7.24
N LYS A 403 -30.68 -12.16 6.15
CA LYS A 403 -31.00 -13.59 5.92
C LYS A 403 -29.79 -14.44 5.52
N VAL A 404 -28.66 -13.82 5.17
CA VAL A 404 -27.46 -14.54 4.76
C VAL A 404 -26.74 -15.08 5.98
N LYS A 405 -26.43 -16.38 5.92
CA LYS A 405 -25.50 -17.05 6.82
C LYS A 405 -24.29 -17.53 6.04
N ILE A 406 -23.11 -17.34 6.62
CA ILE A 406 -21.82 -17.60 6.01
C ILE A 406 -21.14 -18.72 6.78
N GLU A 407 -20.67 -19.72 6.05
CA GLU A 407 -19.88 -20.83 6.60
C GLU A 407 -18.42 -20.66 6.17
N LEU A 408 -17.52 -20.44 7.13
CA LEU A 408 -16.09 -20.25 6.87
C LEU A 408 -15.21 -21.41 7.34
N GLY A 409 -15.78 -22.43 8.00
CA GLY A 409 -15.01 -23.48 8.67
C GLY A 409 -14.03 -24.28 7.78
N ASN A 410 -14.18 -24.26 6.45
CA ASN A 410 -13.27 -24.92 5.51
C ASN A 410 -12.10 -24.04 5.05
N LEU A 411 -12.04 -22.76 5.43
CA LEU A 411 -11.01 -21.80 4.99
C LEU A 411 -9.74 -21.91 5.85
N VAL A 412 -9.15 -23.10 5.90
CA VAL A 412 -8.00 -23.41 6.77
C VAL A 412 -6.71 -22.66 6.40
N ASN A 413 -6.63 -22.15 5.17
CA ASN A 413 -5.49 -21.39 4.68
C ASN A 413 -5.61 -19.87 4.91
N LEU A 414 -6.70 -19.40 5.51
CA LEU A 414 -6.98 -17.98 5.67
C LEU A 414 -6.00 -17.32 6.63
N GLU A 415 -5.33 -16.26 6.18
CA GLU A 415 -4.36 -15.47 6.95
C GLU A 415 -4.94 -14.12 7.37
N THR A 416 -5.79 -13.53 6.52
CA THR A 416 -6.44 -12.25 6.77
C THR A 416 -7.95 -12.35 6.51
N LEU A 417 -8.74 -12.03 7.54
CA LEU A 417 -10.19 -11.92 7.46
C LEU A 417 -10.63 -10.52 7.90
N LYS A 418 -11.26 -9.77 7.00
CA LYS A 418 -11.76 -8.42 7.27
C LYS A 418 -13.29 -8.34 7.17
N ASN A 419 -13.91 -7.51 8.01
CA ASN A 419 -15.37 -7.32 8.13
C ASN A 419 -16.17 -8.61 8.45
N PHE A 420 -15.62 -9.52 9.24
CA PHE A 420 -16.42 -10.66 9.72
C PHE A 420 -17.43 -10.20 10.77
N SER A 421 -18.65 -10.73 10.75
CA SER A 421 -19.72 -10.36 11.67
C SER A 421 -20.38 -11.60 12.25
N THR A 422 -20.55 -11.62 13.58
CA THR A 422 -21.25 -12.72 14.27
C THR A 422 -22.75 -12.75 13.99
N GLU A 423 -23.31 -11.75 13.31
CA GLU A 423 -24.67 -11.76 12.81
C GLU A 423 -24.84 -12.75 11.64
N HIS A 424 -23.78 -12.93 10.85
CA HIS A 424 -23.81 -13.74 9.62
C HIS A 424 -23.00 -15.04 9.73
N GLY A 425 -21.99 -15.11 10.59
CA GLY A 425 -21.19 -16.31 10.82
C GLY A 425 -21.01 -16.62 12.30
N SER A 426 -20.39 -17.77 12.59
CA SER A 426 -20.08 -18.17 13.97
C SER A 426 -18.59 -18.00 14.25
N VAL A 427 -18.22 -17.55 15.44
CA VAL A 427 -16.81 -17.55 15.89
C VAL A 427 -16.20 -18.95 15.96
N SER A 428 -17.04 -20.00 16.06
CA SER A 428 -16.57 -21.39 15.98
C SER A 428 -15.94 -21.74 14.63
N ASP A 429 -16.36 -21.08 13.54
CA ASP A 429 -15.73 -21.26 12.21
C ASP A 429 -14.27 -20.80 12.20
N LEU A 430 -13.89 -19.88 13.10
CA LEU A 430 -12.53 -19.36 13.20
C LEU A 430 -11.58 -20.32 13.93
N GLN A 431 -12.09 -21.26 14.73
CA GLN A 431 -11.26 -22.17 15.53
C GLN A 431 -10.35 -23.08 14.67
N GLY A 432 -10.80 -23.42 13.46
CA GLY A 432 -10.01 -24.21 12.51
C GLY A 432 -8.97 -23.40 11.71
N MET A 433 -8.97 -22.07 11.82
CA MET A 433 -8.12 -21.18 11.01
C MET A 433 -6.76 -20.96 11.68
N THR A 434 -5.93 -22.00 11.71
CA THR A 434 -4.61 -21.97 12.38
C THR A 434 -3.62 -20.99 11.75
N ARG A 435 -3.86 -20.52 10.52
CA ARG A 435 -3.01 -19.53 9.83
C ARG A 435 -3.48 -18.09 9.99
N LEU A 436 -4.62 -17.84 10.65
CA LEU A 436 -5.21 -16.51 10.76
C LEU A 436 -4.34 -15.59 11.62
N ARG A 437 -3.85 -14.51 11.02
CA ARG A 437 -2.94 -13.53 11.64
C ARG A 437 -3.59 -12.15 11.81
N ALA A 438 -4.51 -11.79 10.92
CA ALA A 438 -5.22 -10.53 10.97
C ALA A 438 -6.74 -10.75 10.89
N LEU A 439 -7.47 -10.22 11.88
CA LEU A 439 -8.92 -10.33 11.97
C LEU A 439 -9.53 -8.95 12.21
N SER A 440 -10.46 -8.54 11.36
CA SER A 440 -11.41 -7.46 11.66
C SER A 440 -12.79 -8.06 11.87
N ILE A 441 -13.31 -7.97 13.09
CA ILE A 441 -14.55 -8.62 13.50
C ILE A 441 -15.53 -7.66 14.18
N TYR A 442 -16.80 -7.83 13.85
CA TYR A 442 -17.95 -7.21 14.48
C TYR A 442 -18.69 -8.24 15.35
N ILE A 443 -18.84 -7.94 16.63
CA ILE A 443 -19.43 -8.85 17.62
C ILE A 443 -20.65 -8.17 18.27
N ARG A 444 -21.81 -8.81 18.14
CA ARG A 444 -23.06 -8.38 18.82
C ARG A 444 -23.20 -8.97 20.22
N GLU A 445 -22.95 -10.27 20.39
CA GLU A 445 -23.15 -10.98 21.66
C GLU A 445 -22.07 -12.06 21.86
N GLY A 446 -21.54 -12.16 23.08
CA GLY A 446 -20.49 -13.11 23.46
C GLY A 446 -19.11 -12.82 22.84
N PHE A 447 -18.04 -12.88 23.64
CA PHE A 447 -16.67 -12.71 23.14
C PHE A 447 -15.74 -13.80 23.68
N VAL A 448 -15.34 -14.70 22.80
CA VAL A 448 -14.25 -15.65 23.03
C VAL A 448 -13.52 -15.85 21.70
N LEU A 449 -12.22 -15.51 21.64
CA LEU A 449 -11.38 -15.73 20.47
C LEU A 449 -10.19 -16.60 20.85
N ASP A 450 -10.19 -17.85 20.40
CA ASP A 450 -9.12 -18.84 20.65
C ASP A 450 -8.13 -18.97 19.47
N CYS A 451 -7.98 -17.90 18.68
CA CYS A 451 -7.09 -17.88 17.51
C CYS A 451 -5.63 -17.69 17.95
N VAL A 452 -4.94 -18.77 18.31
CA VAL A 452 -3.58 -18.77 18.90
C VAL A 452 -2.53 -18.00 18.11
N HIS A 453 -2.64 -17.93 16.78
CA HIS A 453 -1.68 -17.28 15.89
C HIS A 453 -2.06 -15.84 15.50
N LEU A 454 -3.17 -15.32 16.03
CA LEU A 454 -3.65 -13.98 15.72
C LEU A 454 -2.70 -12.92 16.27
N ARG A 455 -2.25 -12.01 15.39
CA ARG A 455 -1.33 -10.91 15.73
C ARG A 455 -2.02 -9.55 15.70
N GLN A 456 -2.97 -9.39 14.80
CA GLN A 456 -3.69 -8.15 14.59
C GLN A 456 -5.19 -8.37 14.76
N LEU A 457 -5.80 -7.61 15.65
CA LEU A 457 -7.23 -7.65 15.91
C LEU A 457 -7.81 -6.25 15.79
N LYS A 458 -8.71 -6.07 14.82
CA LYS A 458 -9.62 -4.93 14.77
C LYS A 458 -10.98 -5.39 15.25
N LEU A 459 -11.46 -4.77 16.32
CA LEU A 459 -12.65 -5.16 17.04
C LEU A 459 -13.65 -4.01 17.04
N GLU A 460 -14.87 -4.33 16.62
CA GLU A 460 -16.07 -3.55 16.89
C GLU A 460 -17.02 -4.41 17.71
N ILE A 461 -17.28 -4.02 18.95
CA ILE A 461 -18.08 -4.79 19.90
C ILE A 461 -19.09 -3.88 20.58
N TYR A 462 -20.35 -4.28 20.65
CA TYR A 462 -21.37 -3.52 21.38
C TYR A 462 -21.50 -4.05 22.81
N MET A 463 -20.53 -3.74 23.65
CA MET A 463 -20.52 -4.08 25.09
C MET A 463 -20.00 -2.89 25.92
N PRO A 464 -20.50 -2.69 27.16
CA PRO A 464 -20.02 -1.58 28.00
C PRO A 464 -18.58 -1.76 28.50
N ARG A 465 -18.09 -3.01 28.55
CA ARG A 465 -16.75 -3.35 29.06
C ARG A 465 -16.08 -4.37 28.14
N LEU A 466 -14.75 -4.27 28.01
CA LEU A 466 -13.96 -5.32 27.39
C LEU A 466 -13.96 -6.61 28.22
N PRO A 467 -14.00 -7.79 27.57
CA PRO A 467 -13.84 -9.08 28.21
C PRO A 467 -12.49 -9.21 28.93
N ASP A 468 -12.40 -10.15 29.87
CA ASP A 468 -11.13 -10.44 30.54
C ASP A 468 -10.03 -10.86 29.54
N LYS A 469 -8.77 -10.58 29.87
CA LYS A 469 -7.59 -10.88 29.03
C LYS A 469 -7.55 -12.32 28.52
N LYS A 470 -8.11 -13.28 29.27
CA LYS A 470 -8.16 -14.71 28.89
C LYS A 470 -8.98 -15.00 27.61
N HIS A 471 -9.83 -14.08 27.19
CA HIS A 471 -10.65 -14.23 25.98
C HIS A 471 -9.97 -13.66 24.73
N PHE A 472 -8.81 -13.01 24.89
CA PHE A 472 -8.01 -12.49 23.79
C PHE A 472 -6.88 -13.49 23.43
N PRO A 473 -6.45 -13.51 22.16
CA PRO A 473 -5.28 -14.26 21.75
C PRO A 473 -4.02 -13.86 22.53
N SER A 474 -3.24 -14.85 22.97
CA SER A 474 -2.09 -14.65 23.85
C SER A 474 -0.94 -13.88 23.20
N HIS A 475 -0.80 -13.92 21.88
CA HIS A 475 0.32 -13.34 21.13
C HIS A 475 -0.06 -12.10 20.31
N LEU A 476 -1.16 -11.44 20.69
CA LEU A 476 -1.67 -10.25 20.02
C LEU A 476 -0.66 -9.11 20.14
N THR A 477 -0.29 -8.52 19.00
CA THR A 477 0.66 -7.40 18.92
C THR A 477 -0.01 -6.07 18.60
N THR A 478 -1.14 -6.12 17.91
CA THR A 478 -1.89 -4.92 17.49
C THR A 478 -3.35 -5.10 17.81
N ILE A 479 -3.93 -4.10 18.50
CA ILE A 479 -5.37 -4.03 18.73
C ILE A 479 -5.93 -2.68 18.29
N SER A 480 -7.05 -2.72 17.57
CA SER A 480 -7.78 -1.56 17.10
C SER A 480 -9.23 -1.67 17.55
N LEU A 481 -9.67 -0.75 18.41
CA LEU A 481 -11.05 -0.67 18.88
C LEU A 481 -11.73 0.48 18.14
N ILE A 482 -12.84 0.22 17.48
CA ILE A 482 -13.62 1.24 16.75
C ILE A 482 -15.09 1.04 17.05
N ALA A 483 -15.82 2.14 17.25
CA ALA A 483 -17.28 2.13 17.44
C ALA A 483 -17.81 1.18 18.53
N CYS A 484 -16.96 0.82 19.51
CA CYS A 484 -17.31 -0.12 20.58
C CYS A 484 -18.21 0.50 21.67
N ARG A 485 -18.14 1.81 21.87
CA ARG A 485 -18.87 2.58 22.90
C ARG A 485 -18.66 2.03 24.32
N LEU A 486 -17.42 1.64 24.63
CA LEU A 486 -17.05 1.15 25.97
C LEU A 486 -17.24 2.26 27.00
N THR A 487 -17.90 1.96 28.12
CA THR A 487 -18.06 2.91 29.25
C THR A 487 -17.03 2.66 30.34
N GLU A 488 -16.54 1.42 30.45
CA GLU A 488 -15.42 1.07 31.32
C GLU A 488 -14.08 1.22 30.59
N ASP A 489 -13.05 1.62 31.34
CA ASP A 489 -11.72 1.91 30.80
C ASP A 489 -11.10 0.68 30.12
N PRO A 490 -10.87 0.71 28.79
CA PRO A 490 -10.24 -0.40 28.08
C PRO A 490 -8.78 -0.63 28.49
N MET A 491 -8.06 0.40 28.94
CA MET A 491 -6.62 0.33 29.19
C MET A 491 -6.28 -0.69 30.27
N LEU A 492 -7.13 -0.82 31.30
CA LEU A 492 -6.99 -1.80 32.41
C LEU A 492 -7.01 -3.27 31.97
N ILE A 493 -7.56 -3.55 30.79
CA ILE A 493 -7.54 -4.89 30.18
C ILE A 493 -6.40 -4.98 29.18
N LEU A 494 -6.27 -3.98 28.31
CA LEU A 494 -5.28 -3.96 27.25
C LEU A 494 -3.84 -4.00 27.79
N GLU A 495 -3.55 -3.33 28.91
CA GLU A 495 -2.21 -3.30 29.51
C GLU A 495 -1.74 -4.68 29.98
N LYS A 496 -2.67 -5.60 30.23
CA LYS A 496 -2.39 -6.99 30.64
C LYS A 496 -2.01 -7.88 29.46
N LEU A 497 -2.18 -7.40 28.23
CA LEU A 497 -1.74 -8.08 27.00
C LEU A 497 -0.29 -7.68 26.73
N VAL A 498 0.64 -8.37 27.40
CA VAL A 498 2.07 -7.99 27.50
C VAL A 498 2.83 -7.95 26.18
N HIS A 499 2.29 -8.53 25.11
CA HIS A 499 2.88 -8.53 23.77
C HIS A 499 2.35 -7.41 22.86
N LEU A 500 1.41 -6.59 23.34
CA LEU A 500 0.89 -5.46 22.57
C LEU A 500 1.98 -4.43 22.30
N LYS A 501 2.18 -4.15 21.02
CA LYS A 501 3.08 -3.12 20.48
C LYS A 501 2.30 -1.92 19.98
N GLU A 502 1.07 -2.12 19.53
CA GLU A 502 0.24 -1.05 18.99
C GLU A 502 -1.19 -1.11 19.51
N VAL A 503 -1.68 0.04 19.99
CA VAL A 503 -3.07 0.24 20.41
C VAL A 503 -3.66 1.42 19.64
N TYR A 504 -4.81 1.18 19.01
CA TYR A 504 -5.61 2.22 18.37
C TYR A 504 -7.01 2.26 18.99
N LEU A 505 -7.34 3.36 19.65
CA LEU A 505 -8.70 3.69 20.09
C LEU A 505 -9.28 4.70 19.11
N GLY A 506 -10.14 4.23 18.22
CA GLY A 506 -10.77 5.04 17.18
C GLY A 506 -12.08 5.69 17.60
N ALA A 507 -12.77 6.30 16.65
CA ALA A 507 -13.99 7.04 16.89
C ALA A 507 -15.03 6.18 17.64
N ARG A 508 -15.60 6.76 18.71
CA ARG A 508 -16.60 6.12 19.58
C ARG A 508 -16.18 4.75 20.10
N SER A 509 -14.88 4.49 20.24
CA SER A 509 -14.40 3.24 20.87
C SER A 509 -14.59 3.26 22.38
N PHE A 510 -14.43 4.44 22.99
CA PHE A 510 -14.62 4.69 24.42
C PHE A 510 -15.50 5.93 24.63
N SER A 511 -16.48 5.80 25.53
CA SER A 511 -17.46 6.79 25.97
C SER A 511 -17.36 7.07 27.48
N GLY A 512 -16.28 6.64 28.13
CA GLY A 512 -16.01 7.04 29.51
C GLY A 512 -15.22 8.36 29.57
N ARG A 513 -15.25 8.99 30.74
CA ARG A 513 -14.57 10.27 30.99
C ARG A 513 -13.11 10.14 31.38
N ARG A 514 -12.69 8.98 31.87
CA ARG A 514 -11.36 8.78 32.43
C ARG A 514 -10.72 7.48 31.98
N MET A 515 -9.45 7.54 31.61
CA MET A 515 -8.60 6.36 31.38
C MET A 515 -7.36 6.42 32.27
N VAL A 516 -6.87 5.25 32.67
CA VAL A 516 -5.68 5.05 33.49
C VAL A 516 -4.78 4.02 32.83
N CYS A 517 -3.50 4.36 32.65
CA CYS A 517 -2.44 3.40 32.41
C CYS A 517 -1.74 3.13 33.74
N SER A 518 -1.86 1.90 34.24
CA SER A 518 -1.34 1.52 35.56
C SER A 518 0.19 1.48 35.57
N ARG A 519 0.80 1.56 36.77
CA ARG A 519 2.24 1.42 36.96
C ARG A 519 2.78 0.14 36.33
N GLY A 520 3.78 0.26 35.46
CA GLY A 520 4.35 -0.87 34.72
C GLY A 520 3.42 -1.50 33.67
N GLY A 521 2.27 -0.88 33.39
CA GLY A 521 1.35 -1.29 32.34
C GLY A 521 1.97 -1.10 30.96
N PHE A 522 1.54 -1.92 29.99
CA PHE A 522 1.99 -1.85 28.59
C PHE A 522 3.52 -1.96 28.39
N PRO A 523 4.16 -3.04 28.85
CA PRO A 523 5.62 -3.16 28.87
C PRO A 523 6.28 -3.16 27.47
N GLN A 524 5.53 -3.50 26.43
CA GLN A 524 6.01 -3.53 25.04
C GLN A 524 5.26 -2.56 24.12
N LEU A 525 4.48 -1.61 24.65
CA LEU A 525 3.72 -0.71 23.79
C LEU A 525 4.66 0.34 23.18
N HIS A 526 4.59 0.43 21.86
CA HIS A 526 5.43 1.31 21.08
C HIS A 526 4.61 2.45 20.45
N LYS A 527 3.36 2.17 20.07
CA LYS A 527 2.48 3.12 19.39
C LYS A 527 1.10 3.16 20.03
N LEU A 528 0.68 4.34 20.47
CA LEU A 528 -0.65 4.61 20.97
C LEU A 528 -1.31 5.68 20.13
N LYS A 529 -2.50 5.36 19.62
CA LYS A 529 -3.30 6.28 18.82
C LYS A 529 -4.69 6.41 19.42
N LEU A 530 -5.04 7.65 19.81
CA LEU A 530 -6.34 8.01 20.34
C LEU A 530 -7.02 8.97 19.34
N TRP A 531 -8.15 8.56 18.78
CA TRP A 531 -8.82 9.33 17.74
C TRP A 531 -10.32 9.42 18.00
N ARG A 532 -10.86 10.64 18.12
CA ARG A 532 -12.30 10.88 18.30
C ARG A 532 -12.93 10.16 19.50
N LEU A 533 -12.27 10.29 20.65
CA LEU A 533 -12.78 9.85 21.96
C LEU A 533 -13.52 11.01 22.62
N ASP A 534 -14.64 11.41 22.03
CA ASP A 534 -15.28 12.71 22.27
C ASP A 534 -15.67 12.99 23.76
N GLU A 535 -15.84 11.94 24.58
CA GLU A 535 -16.28 12.01 25.99
C GLU A 535 -15.14 11.89 27.01
N LEU A 536 -13.93 11.55 26.58
CA LEU A 536 -12.79 11.36 27.46
C LEU A 536 -12.30 12.75 27.93
N GLU A 537 -12.23 13.00 29.24
CA GLU A 537 -11.89 14.28 29.90
C GLU A 537 -10.54 14.23 30.64
N GLU A 538 -10.14 13.05 31.14
CA GLU A 538 -8.92 12.84 31.93
C GLU A 538 -8.19 11.56 31.48
N TRP A 539 -6.88 11.65 31.25
CA TRP A 539 -6.03 10.49 30.99
C TRP A 539 -4.85 10.49 31.97
N ILE A 540 -4.84 9.51 32.86
CA ILE A 540 -3.83 9.33 33.91
C ILE A 540 -2.82 8.30 33.43
N VAL A 541 -1.54 8.66 33.49
CA VAL A 541 -0.42 7.80 33.11
C VAL A 541 0.46 7.67 34.34
N GLU A 542 0.44 6.51 34.99
CA GLU A 542 1.25 6.26 36.19
C GLU A 542 2.74 6.03 35.83
N GLU A 543 3.61 6.15 36.83
CA GLU A 543 5.06 5.95 36.71
C GLU A 543 5.39 4.61 36.03
N ASP A 544 6.48 4.53 35.28
CA ASP A 544 6.97 3.33 34.59
C ASP A 544 5.99 2.70 33.58
N SER A 545 4.84 3.33 33.28
CA SER A 545 3.91 2.84 32.27
C SER A 545 4.39 3.14 30.85
N MET A 546 4.15 2.21 29.92
CA MET A 546 4.51 2.32 28.49
C MET A 546 5.99 2.71 28.23
N PRO A 547 6.99 2.00 28.80
CA PRO A 547 8.40 2.41 28.77
C PRO A 547 9.04 2.44 27.36
N LEU A 548 8.42 1.80 26.37
CA LEU A 548 8.92 1.72 24.99
C LEU A 548 8.10 2.57 23.99
N LEU A 549 7.24 3.46 24.49
CA LEU A 549 6.39 4.29 23.65
C LEU A 549 7.22 5.33 22.89
N HIS A 550 7.17 5.28 21.56
CA HIS A 550 7.88 6.23 20.68
C HIS A 550 6.92 7.04 19.78
N ILE A 551 5.69 6.54 19.56
CA ILE A 551 4.64 7.27 18.83
C ILE A 551 3.38 7.38 19.69
N LEU A 552 3.03 8.61 20.08
CA LEU A 552 1.74 8.96 20.63
C LEU A 552 1.02 9.91 19.66
N SER A 553 -0.17 9.53 19.19
CA SER A 553 -1.00 10.39 18.35
C SER A 553 -2.38 10.55 18.96
N ILE A 554 -2.75 11.79 19.27
CA ILE A 554 -4.05 12.14 19.83
C ILE A 554 -4.71 13.12 18.87
N ARG A 555 -5.89 12.80 18.35
CA ARG A 555 -6.54 13.62 17.33
C ARG A 555 -8.07 13.69 17.50
N ALA A 556 -8.57 14.93 17.55
CA ALA A 556 -9.99 15.29 17.74
C ALA A 556 -10.61 14.68 19.02
N THR A 557 -10.06 15.06 20.16
CA THR A 557 -10.56 14.79 21.49
C THR A 557 -10.69 16.13 22.21
N ILE A 558 -11.85 16.46 22.77
CA ILE A 558 -12.09 17.80 23.35
C ILE A 558 -11.23 17.97 24.62
N HIS A 559 -10.62 19.15 24.78
CA HIS A 559 -9.78 19.64 25.89
C HIS A 559 -9.43 18.66 27.04
N TYR A 560 -8.17 18.18 27.08
CA TYR A 560 -7.59 17.49 28.26
C TYR A 560 -6.89 18.43 29.21
N PHE A 561 -7.00 18.13 30.51
CA PHE A 561 -5.98 18.46 31.51
C PHE A 561 -5.02 17.27 31.63
N PHE A 562 -3.77 17.43 31.19
CA PHE A 562 -2.70 16.48 31.46
C PHE A 562 -2.15 16.74 32.86
N ARG A 563 -2.26 15.78 33.77
CA ARG A 563 -1.47 15.76 35.01
C ARG A 563 -0.37 14.72 34.84
N GLY A 564 0.78 15.15 34.34
CA GLY A 564 2.02 14.41 34.56
C GLY A 564 2.49 14.65 35.99
N SER A 565 2.88 13.61 36.70
CA SER A 565 3.72 13.78 37.89
C SER A 565 5.08 14.31 37.41
N GLU A 566 5.54 15.39 38.02
CA GLU A 566 6.82 16.03 37.70
C GLU A 566 7.99 15.05 37.94
N TYR A 567 8.99 15.16 37.06
CA TYR A 567 10.20 14.33 36.90
C TYR A 567 10.99 14.03 38.16
#